data_AF-A9A6V8-F1
#
_entry.id   AF-A9A6V8-F1
#
_cell.length_a   1.000
_cell.length_b   1.000
_cell.length_c   1.000
_cell.angle_alpha   90.00
_cell.angle_beta   90.00
_cell.angle_gamma   90.00
#
_symmetry.space_group_name_H-M   'P 1'
#
loop_
_entity.id
_entity.type
_entity.pdbx_description
1 polymer ?
#
loop_
_entity_poly.entity_id
_entity_poly.type
_entity_poly.pdbx_seq_one_letter_code
_entity_poly.pdbx_strand_id
1 'polypeptide(L)'
;MGILDNIRNPKGSNTVLNGVSDNLDTFCQQTLNITYAMGGSATPLDLLEKLKGNGKHNLTGVKTLKRYALLEETSTGSFLNKKSVYTLTPAGKYVSISLKSKRNEELNEEELEFLKDYTVFHGILKSNVSNQLLRLLYDTEDFMNVKTIGEKSGLGINGSGNTLKQLSAIGMLDEHRAGLGILLTAYNYRISELGRKTYESYNNINPDAKPVKTDNTENKEIKENSNPLSHKKGKDFETYIMDNLFPKESFDLLHVTPDAETNEKRYVESSRKPDLQFRDKKTGKVFYVECKYRSNLFNEKFEWSKSTEQAERYRNIEYLEEIPVYIAMGLMGTSDNPKKVFLMPLKEITYNSLYLSVLKDYEIKEDSNISKIINS
;
A
#
# COMPACT_ATOMS: atom_id res chain seq x y z
N MET A 1 -20.24 -6.10 -37.27
CA MET A 1 -20.92 -4.79 -37.19
C MET A 1 -21.60 -4.72 -35.83
N GLY A 2 -20.89 -4.21 -34.83
CA GLY A 2 -21.33 -4.17 -33.44
C GLY A 2 -20.14 -4.39 -32.51
N ILE A 3 -19.77 -3.32 -31.78
CA ILE A 3 -18.86 -3.16 -30.60
C ILE A 3 -18.20 -1.75 -30.58
N LEU A 4 -18.35 -0.93 -31.64
CA LEU A 4 -17.74 0.42 -31.67
C LEU A 4 -18.68 1.61 -31.35
N ASP A 5 -19.95 1.38 -31.00
CA ASP A 5 -20.92 2.47 -30.87
C ASP A 5 -21.00 3.15 -29.48
N ASN A 6 -20.16 2.78 -28.51
CA ASN A 6 -20.16 3.42 -27.17
C ASN A 6 -19.09 4.51 -26.95
N ILE A 7 -18.35 4.92 -27.99
CA ILE A 7 -17.31 5.97 -27.86
C ILE A 7 -17.71 7.27 -28.57
N ARG A 8 -18.87 7.34 -29.23
CA ARG A 8 -19.40 8.59 -29.79
C ARG A 8 -20.28 9.31 -28.78
N ASN A 9 -19.61 10.07 -27.93
CA ASN A 9 -20.05 11.22 -27.12
C ASN A 9 -21.57 11.49 -27.07
N PRO A 10 -22.23 11.21 -25.93
CA PRO A 10 -23.47 11.90 -25.59
C PRO A 10 -23.35 12.50 -24.19
N LYS A 11 -22.78 13.72 -24.03
CA LYS A 11 -22.99 14.58 -22.83
C LYS A 11 -23.08 13.82 -21.48
N GLY A 12 -22.24 12.81 -21.32
CA GLY A 12 -22.16 11.96 -20.14
C GLY A 12 -20.79 12.21 -19.62
N SER A 13 -20.68 13.06 -18.58
CA SER A 13 -19.39 13.44 -18.03
C SER A 13 -18.59 12.19 -17.72
N ASN A 14 -17.41 12.03 -18.32
CA ASN A 14 -16.50 10.98 -17.89
C ASN A 14 -16.11 11.32 -16.45
N THR A 15 -16.78 10.69 -15.49
CA THR A 15 -16.77 11.06 -14.06
C THR A 15 -15.37 11.03 -13.47
N VAL A 16 -14.48 10.22 -14.05
CA VAL A 16 -13.05 10.12 -13.72
C VAL A 16 -12.29 11.43 -13.98
N LEU A 17 -12.65 12.18 -15.03
CA LEU A 17 -11.88 13.36 -15.48
C LEU A 17 -12.29 14.65 -14.78
N ASN A 18 -13.45 14.68 -14.11
CA ASN A 18 -13.96 15.89 -13.49
C ASN A 18 -13.13 16.34 -12.27
N GLY A 19 -12.61 15.39 -11.47
CA GLY A 19 -11.98 15.70 -10.17
C GLY A 19 -10.54 16.24 -10.22
N VAL A 20 -9.77 15.93 -11.28
CA VAL A 20 -8.32 16.19 -11.37
C VAL A 20 -7.94 17.68 -11.39
N SER A 21 -8.88 18.55 -11.77
CA SER A 21 -8.57 19.91 -12.21
C SER A 21 -9.16 20.99 -11.31
N ASP A 22 -10.16 20.67 -10.49
CA ASP A 22 -10.77 21.64 -9.57
C ASP A 22 -9.88 21.93 -8.36
N ASN A 23 -8.94 21.02 -8.07
CA ASN A 23 -8.09 21.07 -6.87
C ASN A 23 -6.65 21.53 -7.16
N LEU A 24 -6.23 21.63 -8.44
CA LEU A 24 -4.97 22.26 -8.82
C LEU A 24 -5.14 23.76 -8.95
N ASP A 25 -4.21 24.53 -8.40
CA ASP A 25 -4.19 25.98 -8.64
C ASP A 25 -3.95 26.30 -10.13
N THR A 26 -4.38 27.49 -10.54
CA THR A 26 -4.31 27.92 -11.95
C THR A 26 -2.89 27.88 -12.52
N PHE A 27 -1.85 28.15 -11.71
CA PHE A 27 -0.46 28.12 -12.20
C PHE A 27 0.01 26.69 -12.43
N CYS A 28 -0.38 25.74 -11.57
CA CYS A 28 -0.13 24.32 -11.81
C CYS A 28 -0.78 23.85 -13.11
N GLN A 29 -2.06 24.18 -13.32
CA GLN A 29 -2.78 23.81 -14.54
C GLN A 29 -2.13 24.41 -15.80
N GLN A 30 -1.77 25.70 -15.76
CA GLN A 30 -1.08 26.35 -16.87
C GLN A 30 0.29 25.74 -17.15
N THR A 31 1.06 25.43 -16.09
CA THR A 31 2.38 24.80 -16.24
C THR A 31 2.26 23.44 -16.92
N LEU A 32 1.36 22.57 -16.44
CA LEU A 32 1.11 21.26 -17.04
C LEU A 32 0.68 21.35 -18.51
N ASN A 33 -0.23 22.28 -18.82
CA ASN A 33 -0.68 22.52 -20.19
C ASN A 33 0.45 22.97 -21.11
N ILE A 34 1.27 23.93 -20.67
CA ILE A 34 2.41 24.43 -21.44
C ILE A 34 3.42 23.31 -21.68
N THR A 35 3.83 22.60 -20.62
CA THR A 35 4.79 21.50 -20.74
C THR A 35 4.25 20.39 -21.65
N TYR A 36 2.97 20.06 -21.57
CA TYR A 36 2.33 19.08 -22.45
C TYR A 36 2.32 19.53 -23.92
N ALA A 37 1.92 20.77 -24.19
CA ALA A 37 1.89 21.34 -25.53
C ALA A 37 3.29 21.45 -26.18
N MET A 38 4.35 21.42 -25.38
CA MET A 38 5.75 21.43 -25.83
C MET A 38 6.34 20.02 -26.02
N GLY A 39 5.50 18.99 -26.09
CA GLY A 39 5.96 17.60 -26.26
C GLY A 39 6.40 16.94 -24.94
N GLY A 40 5.92 17.46 -23.80
CA GLY A 40 6.13 16.87 -22.48
C GLY A 40 7.38 17.34 -21.74
N SER A 41 8.12 18.31 -22.28
CA SER A 41 9.24 18.96 -21.59
C SER A 41 9.29 20.46 -21.85
N ALA A 42 9.70 21.24 -20.84
CA ALA A 42 9.84 22.69 -20.93
C ALA A 42 11.01 23.19 -20.05
N THR A 43 11.74 24.18 -20.54
CA THR A 43 12.76 24.89 -19.75
C THR A 43 12.09 25.95 -18.86
N PRO A 44 12.79 26.45 -17.83
CA PRO A 44 12.33 27.61 -17.07
C PRO A 44 12.00 28.83 -17.96
N LEU A 45 12.76 29.05 -19.03
CA LEU A 45 12.53 30.15 -19.95
C LEU A 45 11.23 29.96 -20.73
N ASP A 46 10.99 28.75 -21.26
CA ASP A 46 9.75 28.42 -21.97
C ASP A 46 8.50 28.66 -21.11
N LEU A 47 8.58 28.28 -19.83
CA LEU A 47 7.50 28.50 -18.86
C LEU A 47 7.33 30.00 -18.56
N LEU A 48 8.43 30.74 -18.37
CA LEU A 48 8.36 32.18 -18.11
C LEU A 48 7.76 32.97 -19.26
N GLU A 49 8.10 32.63 -20.51
CA GLU A 49 7.57 33.30 -21.70
C GLU A 49 6.07 33.06 -21.90
N LYS A 50 5.59 31.85 -21.57
CA LYS A 50 4.20 31.44 -21.82
C LYS A 50 3.26 31.67 -20.64
N LEU A 51 3.76 31.73 -19.41
CA LEU A 51 2.96 32.05 -18.22
C LEU A 51 2.71 33.56 -18.13
N LYS A 52 1.45 33.98 -18.34
CA LYS A 52 1.03 35.38 -18.19
C LYS A 52 0.98 35.74 -16.70
N GLY A 53 2.00 36.41 -16.16
CA GLY A 53 2.01 36.87 -14.75
C GLY A 53 3.37 37.38 -14.22
N ASN A 54 3.36 38.04 -13.05
CA ASN A 54 4.57 38.52 -12.36
C ASN A 54 5.52 37.34 -12.03
N GLY A 55 6.73 37.36 -12.58
CA GLY A 55 7.67 36.21 -12.63
C GLY A 55 8.04 35.51 -11.31
N LYS A 56 7.71 36.07 -10.13
CA LYS A 56 7.86 35.38 -8.84
C LYS A 56 6.78 34.30 -8.59
N HIS A 57 5.58 34.44 -9.15
CA HIS A 57 4.49 33.47 -8.96
C HIS A 57 4.54 32.31 -9.97
N ASN A 58 5.22 32.49 -11.10
CA ASN A 58 5.24 31.53 -12.21
C ASN A 58 5.97 30.22 -11.87
N LEU A 59 6.97 30.24 -10.98
CA LEU A 59 7.70 29.03 -10.57
C LEU A 59 7.12 28.33 -9.35
N THR A 60 6.09 28.90 -8.71
CA THR A 60 5.39 28.27 -7.57
C THR A 60 4.66 27.01 -8.03
N GLY A 61 4.01 27.06 -9.20
CA GLY A 61 3.35 25.90 -9.82
C GLY A 61 4.32 24.75 -10.08
N VAL A 62 5.50 25.04 -10.65
CA VAL A 62 6.55 24.04 -10.86
C VAL A 62 6.96 23.35 -9.56
N LYS A 63 7.20 24.11 -8.49
CA LYS A 63 7.55 23.55 -7.17
C LYS A 63 6.46 22.64 -6.63
N THR A 64 5.19 23.03 -6.75
CA THR A 64 4.05 22.23 -6.32
C THR A 64 3.93 20.95 -7.13
N LEU A 65 3.99 21.04 -8.46
CA LEU A 65 3.90 19.89 -9.37
C LEU A 65 5.02 18.87 -9.15
N LYS A 66 6.24 19.34 -8.87
CA LYS A 66 7.35 18.46 -8.46
C LYS A 66 7.06 17.75 -7.14
N ARG A 67 6.55 18.48 -6.14
CA ARG A 67 6.15 17.89 -4.85
C ARG A 67 5.07 16.82 -5.03
N TYR A 68 4.17 17.03 -6.00
CA TYR A 68 3.10 16.09 -6.34
C TYR A 68 3.54 14.96 -7.28
N ALA A 69 4.82 14.90 -7.64
CA ALA A 69 5.39 13.93 -8.59
C ALA A 69 4.73 13.98 -9.99
N LEU A 70 4.25 15.15 -10.41
CA LEU A 70 3.71 15.41 -11.75
C LEU A 70 4.76 15.97 -12.72
N LEU A 71 5.84 16.55 -12.16
CA LEU A 71 7.00 17.00 -12.91
C LEU A 71 8.28 16.46 -12.28
N GLU A 72 9.23 16.11 -13.14
CA GLU A 72 10.62 15.86 -12.77
C GLU A 72 11.49 17.01 -13.28
N GLU A 73 12.56 17.32 -12.56
CA GLU A 73 13.56 18.29 -13.01
C GLU A 73 14.87 17.55 -13.27
N THR A 74 15.33 17.59 -14.51
CA THR A 74 16.70 17.20 -14.85
C THR A 74 17.54 18.46 -14.93
N SER A 75 18.75 18.41 -14.38
CA SER A 75 19.68 19.53 -14.44
C SER A 75 20.99 19.09 -15.05
N THR A 76 21.44 19.84 -16.06
CA THR A 76 22.71 19.60 -16.75
C THR A 76 23.61 20.82 -16.64
N GLY A 77 24.93 20.61 -16.61
CA GLY A 77 25.94 21.68 -16.54
C GLY A 77 26.62 21.83 -15.18
N SER A 78 27.65 22.67 -15.13
CA SER A 78 28.41 22.98 -13.91
C SER A 78 27.61 23.86 -12.95
N PHE A 79 28.06 23.96 -11.68
CA PHE A 79 27.38 24.73 -10.62
C PHE A 79 27.00 26.17 -11.02
N LEU A 80 27.78 26.81 -11.90
CA LEU A 80 27.56 28.18 -12.39
C LEU A 80 26.67 28.28 -13.64
N ASN A 81 26.50 27.18 -14.41
CA ASN A 81 25.75 27.14 -15.67
C ASN A 81 24.71 26.01 -15.68
N LYS A 82 23.96 25.89 -14.57
CA LYS A 82 22.95 24.85 -14.40
C LYS A 82 21.75 25.14 -15.32
N LYS A 83 21.54 24.28 -16.32
CA LYS A 83 20.35 24.29 -17.18
C LYS A 83 19.37 23.26 -16.66
N SER A 84 18.19 23.72 -16.26
CA SER A 84 17.09 22.85 -15.81
C SER A 84 16.12 22.59 -16.96
N VAL A 85 15.62 21.36 -17.04
CA VAL A 85 14.51 20.96 -17.91
C VAL A 85 13.47 20.29 -17.03
N TYR A 86 12.22 20.71 -17.15
CA TYR A 86 11.09 20.09 -16.47
C TYR A 86 10.38 19.15 -17.43
N THR A 87 10.19 17.91 -17.01
CA THR A 87 9.58 16.85 -17.82
C THR A 87 8.36 16.30 -17.11
N LEU A 88 7.27 16.05 -17.86
CA LEU A 88 6.09 15.39 -17.32
C LEU A 88 6.43 13.96 -16.92
N THR A 89 6.03 13.59 -15.70
CA THR A 89 5.95 12.17 -15.32
C THR A 89 4.76 11.52 -16.02
N PRO A 90 4.62 10.18 -16.03
CA PRO A 90 3.42 9.52 -16.53
C PRO A 90 2.13 10.04 -15.86
N ALA A 91 2.14 10.22 -14.53
CA ALA A 91 1.04 10.85 -13.80
C ALA A 91 0.81 12.31 -14.24
N GLY A 92 1.88 13.09 -14.47
CA GLY A 92 1.80 14.43 -15.02
C GLY A 92 1.13 14.48 -16.40
N LYS A 93 1.51 13.56 -17.31
CA LYS A 93 0.88 13.41 -18.63
C LYS A 93 -0.61 13.09 -18.48
N TYR A 94 -0.98 12.19 -17.58
CA TYR A 94 -2.38 11.82 -17.32
C TYR A 94 -3.20 13.04 -16.89
N VAL A 95 -2.67 13.81 -15.93
CA VAL A 95 -3.31 15.03 -15.43
C VAL A 95 -3.44 16.09 -16.53
N SER A 96 -2.41 16.28 -17.37
CA SER A 96 -2.46 17.20 -18.51
C SER A 96 -3.53 16.83 -19.54
N ILE A 97 -3.65 15.55 -19.89
CA ILE A 97 -4.68 15.06 -20.81
C ILE A 97 -6.09 15.24 -20.20
N SER A 98 -6.23 14.96 -18.90
CA SER A 98 -7.48 15.19 -18.16
C SER A 98 -7.89 16.66 -18.19
N LEU A 99 -6.93 17.57 -17.98
CA LEU A 99 -7.14 19.02 -18.07
C LEU A 99 -7.54 19.47 -19.48
N LYS A 100 -6.95 18.89 -20.52
CA LYS A 100 -7.31 19.12 -21.93
C LYS A 100 -8.77 18.73 -22.20
N SER A 101 -9.17 17.53 -21.78
CA SER A 101 -10.56 17.05 -21.90
C SER A 101 -11.56 17.99 -21.23
N LYS A 102 -11.27 18.48 -20.02
CA LYS A 102 -12.16 19.41 -19.30
C LYS A 102 -12.38 20.74 -20.02
N ARG A 103 -11.41 21.19 -20.82
CA ARG A 103 -11.55 22.39 -21.65
C ARG A 103 -12.35 22.14 -22.94
N ASN A 104 -12.93 20.94 -23.09
CA ASN A 104 -13.61 20.47 -24.28
C ASN A 104 -12.70 20.45 -25.52
N GLU A 105 -11.39 20.33 -25.32
CA GLU A 105 -10.46 20.06 -26.41
C GLU A 105 -10.54 18.57 -26.78
N GLU A 106 -10.51 18.28 -28.08
CA GLU A 106 -10.61 16.92 -28.59
C GLU A 106 -9.38 16.09 -28.20
N LEU A 107 -9.62 14.90 -27.64
CA LEU A 107 -8.58 13.93 -27.34
C LEU A 107 -8.41 12.98 -28.53
N ASN A 108 -7.15 12.70 -28.89
CA ASN A 108 -6.85 11.67 -29.89
C ASN A 108 -6.94 10.25 -29.28
N GLU A 109 -6.85 9.22 -30.12
CA GLU A 109 -6.96 7.82 -29.69
C GLU A 109 -5.85 7.41 -28.70
N GLU A 110 -4.61 7.88 -28.89
CA GLU A 110 -3.51 7.60 -27.97
C GLU A 110 -3.76 8.20 -26.58
N GLU A 111 -4.27 9.44 -26.53
CA GLU A 111 -4.63 10.12 -25.29
C GLU A 111 -5.76 9.39 -24.56
N LEU A 112 -6.78 8.93 -25.30
CA LEU A 112 -7.89 8.15 -24.74
C LEU A 112 -7.43 6.80 -24.19
N GLU A 113 -6.51 6.13 -24.88
CA GLU A 113 -5.94 4.87 -24.42
C GLU A 113 -5.05 5.07 -23.19
N PHE A 114 -4.23 6.11 -23.19
CA PHE A 114 -3.37 6.47 -22.06
C PHE A 114 -4.18 6.76 -20.78
N LEU A 115 -5.37 7.35 -20.90
CA LEU A 115 -6.25 7.62 -19.76
C LEU A 115 -6.85 6.35 -19.09
N LYS A 116 -6.69 5.18 -19.71
CA LYS A 116 -7.09 3.88 -19.14
C LYS A 116 -5.98 3.24 -18.30
N ASP A 117 -4.74 3.72 -18.42
CA ASP A 117 -3.60 3.20 -17.67
C ASP A 117 -3.50 3.88 -16.30
N TYR A 118 -4.00 3.20 -15.26
CA TYR A 118 -3.91 3.68 -13.88
C TYR A 118 -2.55 3.39 -13.22
N THR A 119 -1.69 2.58 -13.86
CA THR A 119 -0.37 2.21 -13.31
C THR A 119 0.59 3.40 -13.27
N VAL A 120 0.32 4.43 -14.09
CA VAL A 120 1.06 5.70 -14.13
C VAL A 120 1.12 6.41 -12.76
N PHE A 121 0.20 6.08 -11.85
CA PHE A 121 0.12 6.65 -10.51
C PHE A 121 0.78 5.78 -9.42
N HIS A 122 1.23 4.56 -9.72
CA HIS A 122 1.81 3.65 -8.71
C HIS A 122 2.99 4.26 -7.96
N GLY A 123 3.79 5.11 -8.62
CA GLY A 123 4.89 5.84 -7.98
C GLY A 123 4.42 6.74 -6.82
N ILE A 124 3.22 7.33 -6.91
CA ILE A 124 2.63 8.16 -5.85
C ILE A 124 2.16 7.30 -4.67
N LEU A 125 1.73 6.06 -4.94
CA LEU A 125 1.26 5.10 -3.93
C LEU A 125 2.37 4.29 -3.26
N LYS A 126 3.61 4.31 -3.78
CA LYS A 126 4.78 3.73 -3.08
C LYS A 126 5.00 4.37 -1.70
N SER A 127 4.51 5.58 -1.47
CA SER A 127 4.46 6.17 -0.13
C SER A 127 3.43 5.45 0.73
N ASN A 128 3.87 4.88 1.86
CA ASN A 128 2.98 4.21 2.82
C ASN A 128 1.80 5.10 3.24
N VAL A 129 2.04 6.42 3.38
CA VAL A 129 1.02 7.40 3.75
C VAL A 129 -0.08 7.52 2.69
N SER A 130 0.28 7.61 1.41
CA SER A 130 -0.70 7.75 0.32
C SER A 130 -1.58 6.51 0.20
N ASN A 131 -0.95 5.32 0.23
CA ASN A 131 -1.68 4.05 0.13
C ASN A 131 -2.60 3.83 1.35
N GLN A 132 -2.13 4.17 2.55
CA GLN A 132 -2.92 4.06 3.78
C GLN A 132 -4.15 4.97 3.76
N LEU A 133 -4.00 6.22 3.31
CA LEU A 133 -5.11 7.17 3.20
C LEU A 133 -6.12 6.75 2.13
N LEU A 134 -5.66 6.27 0.98
CA LEU A 134 -6.56 5.75 -0.05
C LEU A 134 -7.28 4.49 0.40
N ARG A 135 -6.60 3.55 1.08
CA ARG A 135 -7.26 2.37 1.67
C ARG A 135 -8.38 2.77 2.62
N LEU A 136 -8.09 3.67 3.55
CA LEU A 136 -9.08 4.14 4.53
C LEU A 136 -10.31 4.74 3.83
N LEU A 137 -10.10 5.56 2.79
CA LEU A 137 -11.19 6.20 2.05
C LEU A 137 -11.91 5.23 1.10
N TYR A 138 -11.20 4.24 0.57
CA TYR A 138 -11.73 3.12 -0.21
C TYR A 138 -12.69 2.27 0.63
N ASP A 139 -12.28 1.86 1.82
CA ASP A 139 -13.07 1.00 2.70
C ASP A 139 -14.36 1.68 3.19
N THR A 140 -14.38 3.01 3.26
CA THR A 140 -15.55 3.77 3.74
C THR A 140 -16.50 4.22 2.64
N GLU A 141 -15.98 4.51 1.43
CA GLU A 141 -16.69 5.15 0.31
C GLU A 141 -17.45 6.45 0.63
N ASP A 142 -17.32 7.01 1.84
CA ASP A 142 -18.04 8.18 2.31
C ASP A 142 -17.09 9.36 2.63
N PHE A 143 -17.65 10.56 2.72
CA PHE A 143 -16.92 11.76 3.09
C PHE A 143 -16.47 11.72 4.55
N MET A 144 -15.16 11.85 4.76
CA MET A 144 -14.56 11.98 6.09
C MET A 144 -13.82 13.30 6.24
N ASN A 145 -14.00 13.96 7.38
CA ASN A 145 -13.23 15.17 7.69
C ASN A 145 -11.75 14.82 7.98
N VAL A 146 -10.84 15.77 7.75
CA VAL A 146 -9.38 15.58 7.95
C VAL A 146 -9.03 15.07 9.35
N LYS A 147 -9.75 15.52 10.39
CA LYS A 147 -9.49 15.09 11.77
C LYS A 147 -9.78 13.60 11.93
N THR A 148 -10.96 13.15 11.51
CA THR A 148 -11.36 11.74 11.51
C THR A 148 -10.43 10.89 10.65
N ILE A 149 -10.00 11.39 9.49
CA ILE A 149 -9.01 10.70 8.66
C ILE A 149 -7.68 10.57 9.40
N GLY A 150 -7.17 11.64 10.01
CA GLY A 150 -5.92 11.63 10.78
C GLY A 150 -5.97 10.69 11.99
N GLU A 151 -7.11 10.62 12.67
CA GLU A 151 -7.37 9.70 13.78
C GLU A 151 -7.40 8.24 13.31
N LYS A 152 -8.23 7.92 12.30
CA LYS A 152 -8.40 6.55 11.80
C LYS A 152 -7.18 6.01 11.06
N SER A 153 -6.40 6.87 10.41
CA SER A 153 -5.14 6.48 9.76
C SER A 153 -3.97 6.37 10.74
N GLY A 154 -4.08 6.89 11.97
CA GLY A 154 -2.95 6.95 12.91
C GLY A 154 -1.86 7.97 12.53
N LEU A 155 -2.04 8.76 11.48
CA LEU A 155 -1.06 9.75 10.99
C LEU A 155 -1.17 11.12 11.69
N GLY A 156 -2.28 11.35 12.39
CA GLY A 156 -2.65 12.67 12.92
C GLY A 156 -2.98 13.69 11.83
N ILE A 157 -3.48 14.86 12.23
CA ILE A 157 -4.00 15.89 11.30
C ILE A 157 -2.91 16.43 10.37
N ASN A 158 -1.71 16.68 10.90
CA ASN A 158 -0.60 17.24 10.13
C ASN A 158 0.01 16.21 9.17
N GLY A 159 0.04 14.93 9.57
CA GLY A 159 0.55 13.83 8.75
C GLY A 159 -0.37 13.49 7.58
N SER A 160 -1.69 13.56 7.78
CA SER A 160 -2.67 13.31 6.71
C SER A 160 -2.90 14.54 5.82
N GLY A 161 -2.93 15.75 6.37
CA GLY A 161 -3.42 16.95 5.68
C GLY A 161 -2.67 17.33 4.40
N ASN A 162 -1.34 17.20 4.37
CA ASN A 162 -0.56 17.51 3.17
C ASN A 162 -0.76 16.46 2.07
N THR A 163 -0.80 15.18 2.44
CA THR A 163 -1.02 14.09 1.49
C THR A 163 -2.46 14.09 0.97
N LEU A 164 -3.46 14.39 1.80
CA LEU A 164 -4.86 14.56 1.35
C LEU A 164 -4.98 15.68 0.32
N LYS A 165 -4.34 16.82 0.55
CA LYS A 165 -4.29 17.91 -0.45
C LYS A 165 -3.61 17.49 -1.74
N GLN A 166 -2.52 16.74 -1.67
CA GLN A 166 -1.85 16.19 -2.85
C GLN A 166 -2.77 15.23 -3.62
N LEU A 167 -3.35 14.25 -2.93
CA LEU A 167 -4.24 13.24 -3.54
C LEU A 167 -5.50 13.89 -4.14
N SER A 168 -6.07 14.88 -3.45
CA SER A 168 -7.16 15.72 -3.95
C SER A 168 -6.75 16.50 -5.20
N ALA A 169 -5.58 17.16 -5.17
CA ALA A 169 -5.05 17.93 -6.30
C ALA A 169 -4.84 17.07 -7.55
N ILE A 170 -4.40 15.82 -7.41
CA ILE A 170 -4.24 14.92 -8.56
C ILE A 170 -5.53 14.18 -8.94
N GLY A 171 -6.66 14.51 -8.31
CA GLY A 171 -7.98 13.99 -8.61
C GLY A 171 -8.30 12.62 -8.03
N MET A 172 -7.49 12.08 -7.13
CA MET A 172 -7.76 10.81 -6.45
C MET A 172 -8.81 10.93 -5.35
N LEU A 173 -9.05 12.13 -4.85
CA LEU A 173 -10.04 12.41 -3.82
C LEU A 173 -11.02 13.48 -4.28
N ASP A 174 -12.29 13.29 -3.96
CA ASP A 174 -13.29 14.35 -3.99
C ASP A 174 -13.15 15.18 -2.71
N GLU A 175 -13.15 16.50 -2.84
CA GLU A 175 -13.04 17.44 -1.73
C GLU A 175 -14.37 18.19 -1.57
N HIS A 176 -14.91 18.19 -0.34
CA HIS A 176 -16.09 18.97 0.00
C HIS A 176 -15.78 19.92 1.16
N ARG A 177 -16.04 21.22 0.94
CA ARG A 177 -15.82 22.25 1.95
C ARG A 177 -16.98 22.24 2.95
N ALA A 178 -16.72 21.77 4.16
CA ALA A 178 -17.70 21.75 5.23
C ALA A 178 -17.68 23.08 6.00
N GLY A 179 -18.50 24.03 5.58
CA GLY A 179 -18.85 25.25 6.33
C GLY A 179 -18.13 26.56 5.93
N LEU A 180 -18.85 27.68 6.14
CA LEU A 180 -18.33 29.05 6.09
C LEU A 180 -18.13 29.58 7.52
N GLY A 181 -17.02 29.24 8.16
CA GLY A 181 -16.59 29.86 9.41
C GLY A 181 -15.44 30.83 9.17
N ILE A 182 -15.48 32.02 9.79
CA ILE A 182 -14.50 33.11 9.63
C ILE A 182 -13.07 32.72 10.09
N LEU A 183 -12.88 31.59 10.78
CA LEU A 183 -11.61 31.24 11.41
C LEU A 183 -10.95 29.93 10.94
N LEU A 184 -11.68 28.91 10.45
CA LEU A 184 -11.07 27.65 9.95
C LEU A 184 -11.96 26.99 8.89
N THR A 185 -11.43 26.77 7.68
CA THR A 185 -12.08 25.95 6.66
C THR A 185 -11.88 24.47 6.97
N ALA A 186 -12.98 23.75 7.20
CA ALA A 186 -12.94 22.30 7.31
C ALA A 186 -13.15 21.67 5.94
N TYR A 187 -12.37 20.63 5.64
CA TYR A 187 -12.46 19.86 4.41
C TYR A 187 -12.83 18.42 4.73
N ASN A 188 -13.75 17.89 3.94
CA ASN A 188 -14.10 16.48 3.91
C ASN A 188 -13.57 15.88 2.62
N TYR A 189 -13.06 14.66 2.71
CA TYR A 189 -12.52 13.91 1.59
C TYR A 189 -13.26 12.60 1.43
N ARG A 190 -13.50 12.21 0.19
CA ARG A 190 -13.96 10.87 -0.21
C ARG A 190 -13.06 10.38 -1.34
N ILE A 191 -12.88 9.07 -1.47
CA ILE A 191 -12.18 8.53 -2.64
C ILE A 191 -12.95 8.85 -3.93
N SER A 192 -12.27 9.35 -4.95
CA SER A 192 -12.86 9.57 -6.27
C SER A 192 -12.83 8.27 -7.08
N GLU A 193 -13.50 8.24 -8.22
CA GLU A 193 -13.42 7.09 -9.13
C GLU A 193 -11.98 6.85 -9.64
N LEU A 194 -11.21 7.91 -9.88
CA LEU A 194 -9.79 7.79 -10.22
C LEU A 194 -9.01 7.17 -9.07
N GLY A 195 -9.19 7.69 -7.84
CA GLY A 195 -8.52 7.15 -6.66
C GLY A 195 -8.86 5.68 -6.43
N ARG A 196 -10.12 5.30 -6.63
CA ARG A 196 -10.61 3.92 -6.52
C ARG A 196 -9.90 3.01 -7.50
N LYS A 197 -9.93 3.33 -8.79
CA LYS A 197 -9.30 2.52 -9.85
C LYS A 197 -7.78 2.46 -9.70
N THR A 198 -7.14 3.55 -9.29
CA THR A 198 -5.70 3.55 -9.00
C THR A 198 -5.38 2.66 -7.80
N TYR A 199 -6.16 2.74 -6.71
CA TYR A 199 -5.98 1.90 -5.53
C TYR A 199 -6.18 0.42 -5.85
N GLU A 200 -7.23 0.09 -6.62
CA GLU A 200 -7.52 -1.27 -7.09
C GLU A 200 -6.40 -1.80 -7.98
N SER A 201 -5.96 -1.02 -8.96
CA SER A 201 -4.84 -1.36 -9.84
C SER A 201 -3.54 -1.59 -9.08
N TYR A 202 -3.23 -0.75 -8.09
CA TYR A 202 -2.00 -0.85 -7.30
C TYR A 202 -2.00 -2.07 -6.37
N ASN A 203 -3.15 -2.39 -5.78
CA ASN A 203 -3.29 -3.52 -4.85
C ASN A 203 -3.80 -4.80 -5.53
N ASN A 204 -3.89 -4.82 -6.87
CA ASN A 204 -4.44 -5.92 -7.67
C ASN A 204 -5.82 -6.40 -7.19
N ILE A 205 -6.70 -5.47 -6.80
CA ILE A 205 -8.06 -5.77 -6.34
C ILE A 205 -8.96 -5.96 -7.56
N ASN A 206 -9.71 -7.08 -7.58
CA ASN A 206 -10.72 -7.32 -8.60
C ASN A 206 -12.05 -6.62 -8.22
N PRO A 207 -12.52 -5.63 -9.00
CA PRO A 207 -13.75 -4.87 -8.69
C PRO A 207 -15.05 -5.69 -8.76
N ASP A 208 -15.04 -6.88 -9.36
CA ASP A 208 -16.21 -7.78 -9.39
C ASP A 208 -16.39 -8.60 -8.10
N ALA A 209 -15.46 -8.49 -7.14
CA ALA A 209 -15.61 -9.04 -5.81
C ALA A 209 -16.49 -8.10 -4.95
N LYS A 210 -17.70 -8.55 -4.58
CA LYS A 210 -18.65 -7.76 -3.77
C LYS A 210 -18.01 -7.20 -2.49
N PRO A 211 -18.31 -5.95 -2.09
CA PRO A 211 -17.72 -5.33 -0.90
C PRO A 211 -18.33 -5.93 0.38
N VAL A 212 -17.47 -6.45 1.24
CA VAL A 212 -17.83 -6.89 2.60
C VAL A 212 -17.58 -5.72 3.55
N LYS A 213 -18.66 -5.20 4.14
CA LYS A 213 -18.60 -4.20 5.21
C LYS A 213 -17.79 -4.76 6.38
N THR A 214 -16.74 -4.05 6.79
CA THR A 214 -15.97 -4.38 7.99
C THR A 214 -16.10 -3.27 9.01
N ASP A 215 -16.71 -3.61 10.16
CA ASP A 215 -16.70 -2.77 11.35
C ASP A 215 -15.29 -2.72 11.95
N ASN A 216 -14.94 -1.56 12.49
CA ASN A 216 -13.63 -1.25 13.04
C ASN A 216 -13.43 -1.88 14.41
N THR A 217 -12.24 -2.44 14.66
CA THR A 217 -11.62 -2.41 15.99
C THR A 217 -10.10 -2.26 15.87
N GLU A 218 -9.67 -1.01 15.95
CA GLU A 218 -8.37 -0.47 16.38
C GLU A 218 -7.09 -1.36 16.33
N ASN A 219 -6.12 -0.90 15.54
CA ASN A 219 -4.70 -1.09 15.82
C ASN A 219 -4.14 0.13 16.54
N LYS A 220 -3.74 -0.08 17.80
CA LYS A 220 -2.70 0.71 18.48
C LYS A 220 -1.34 0.22 18.00
N GLU A 221 -0.58 1.05 17.30
CA GLU A 221 0.88 0.88 17.24
C GLU A 221 1.48 1.33 18.57
N ILE A 222 1.86 0.35 19.38
CA ILE A 222 2.85 0.53 20.43
C ILE A 222 4.20 0.55 19.71
N LYS A 223 4.84 1.73 19.68
CA LYS A 223 6.32 1.84 19.73
C LYS A 223 6.81 0.72 20.64
N GLU A 224 7.84 -0.03 20.28
CA GLU A 224 8.52 -0.92 21.23
C GLU A 224 8.80 -0.18 22.54
N ASN A 225 7.85 -0.36 23.44
CA ASN A 225 7.93 -0.36 24.86
C ASN A 225 7.55 -1.80 25.10
N SER A 226 8.57 -2.64 25.21
CA SER A 226 8.52 -3.99 25.75
C SER A 226 7.25 -4.24 26.57
N ASN A 227 6.19 -4.76 25.94
CA ASN A 227 5.09 -5.35 26.69
C ASN A 227 5.51 -6.80 26.93
N PRO A 228 5.95 -7.15 28.15
CA PRO A 228 6.50 -8.47 28.42
C PRO A 228 5.48 -9.57 28.05
N LEU A 229 4.19 -9.28 28.13
CA LEU A 229 3.11 -10.20 27.80
C LEU A 229 3.01 -10.55 26.31
N SER A 230 3.29 -9.64 25.37
CA SER A 230 3.22 -9.96 23.94
C SER A 230 4.42 -10.78 23.48
N HIS A 231 5.62 -10.44 23.99
CA HIS A 231 6.83 -11.24 23.77
C HIS A 231 6.69 -12.63 24.39
N LYS A 232 6.19 -12.71 25.63
CA LYS A 232 5.94 -13.99 26.30
C LYS A 232 4.98 -14.86 25.48
N LYS A 233 3.88 -14.31 24.97
CA LYS A 233 2.94 -15.08 24.13
C LYS A 233 3.57 -15.62 22.84
N GLY A 234 4.46 -14.85 22.21
CA GLY A 234 5.22 -15.33 21.05
C GLY A 234 6.11 -16.52 21.45
N LYS A 235 6.91 -16.34 22.50
CA LYS A 235 7.85 -17.36 22.96
C LYS A 235 7.18 -18.63 23.46
N ASP A 236 6.10 -18.49 24.22
CA ASP A 236 5.28 -19.63 24.67
C ASP A 236 4.77 -20.45 23.49
N PHE A 237 4.36 -19.78 22.40
CA PHE A 237 3.87 -20.45 21.21
C PHE A 237 5.00 -21.08 20.38
N GLU A 238 6.15 -20.43 20.25
CA GLU A 238 7.35 -21.06 19.66
C GLU A 238 7.72 -22.35 20.40
N THR A 239 7.72 -22.34 21.74
CA THR A 239 7.94 -23.53 22.57
C THR A 239 6.88 -24.59 22.33
N TYR A 240 5.60 -24.22 22.29
CA TYR A 240 4.53 -25.16 21.95
C TYR A 240 4.76 -25.84 20.59
N ILE A 241 5.17 -25.09 19.57
CA ILE A 241 5.45 -25.62 18.23
C ILE A 241 6.64 -26.58 18.25
N MET A 242 7.73 -26.26 18.96
CA MET A 242 8.88 -27.15 19.14
C MET A 242 8.50 -28.43 19.87
N ASP A 243 7.71 -28.34 20.93
CA ASP A 243 7.42 -29.50 21.79
C ASP A 243 6.33 -30.42 21.20
N ASN A 244 5.36 -29.86 20.46
CA ASN A 244 4.16 -30.60 20.03
C ASN A 244 4.10 -30.89 18.53
N LEU A 245 4.64 -30.01 17.68
CA LEU A 245 4.59 -30.21 16.22
C LEU A 245 5.93 -30.75 15.68
N PHE A 246 7.04 -30.27 16.24
CA PHE A 246 8.38 -30.64 15.78
C PHE A 246 9.26 -31.17 16.92
N PRO A 247 8.82 -32.24 17.62
CA PRO A 247 9.51 -32.75 18.80
C PRO A 247 10.94 -33.20 18.47
N LYS A 248 11.84 -33.01 19.43
CA LYS A 248 13.29 -33.26 19.31
C LYS A 248 13.63 -34.70 18.87
N GLU A 249 12.76 -35.66 19.13
CA GLU A 249 12.93 -37.06 18.74
C GLU A 249 12.89 -37.23 17.21
N SER A 250 12.12 -36.38 16.54
CA SER A 250 11.85 -36.45 15.10
C SER A 250 12.53 -35.33 14.29
N PHE A 251 12.87 -34.21 14.93
CA PHE A 251 13.42 -33.04 14.26
C PHE A 251 14.67 -32.49 14.97
N ASP A 252 15.66 -32.04 14.21
CA ASP A 252 16.76 -31.23 14.71
C ASP A 252 16.41 -29.74 14.58
N LEU A 253 16.62 -28.96 15.64
CA LEU A 253 16.48 -27.50 15.63
C LEU A 253 17.80 -26.86 15.17
N LEU A 254 17.78 -26.20 14.02
CA LEU A 254 18.95 -25.59 13.39
C LEU A 254 19.08 -24.08 13.68
N HIS A 255 17.95 -23.39 13.84
CA HIS A 255 17.91 -21.95 14.09
C HIS A 255 16.75 -21.58 15.01
N VAL A 256 16.98 -20.59 15.85
CA VAL A 256 15.97 -19.85 16.60
C VAL A 256 16.32 -18.37 16.51
N THR A 257 15.33 -17.53 16.19
CA THR A 257 15.51 -16.08 16.20
C THR A 257 15.88 -15.59 17.62
N PRO A 258 16.98 -14.83 17.77
CA PRO A 258 17.36 -14.25 19.07
C PRO A 258 16.25 -13.35 19.64
N ASP A 259 16.13 -13.32 20.96
CA ASP A 259 15.14 -12.47 21.61
C ASP A 259 15.41 -10.97 21.39
N ALA A 260 14.39 -10.16 21.71
CA ALA A 260 14.44 -8.71 21.54
C ALA A 260 15.58 -8.08 22.37
N GLU A 261 15.83 -8.58 23.59
CA GLU A 261 16.89 -8.06 24.46
C GLU A 261 18.29 -8.26 23.85
N THR A 262 18.52 -9.40 23.20
CA THR A 262 19.77 -9.71 22.49
C THR A 262 19.93 -8.80 21.28
N ASN A 263 18.85 -8.58 20.51
CA ASN A 263 18.87 -7.73 19.32
C ASN A 263 18.99 -6.23 19.62
N GLU A 264 18.41 -5.74 20.73
CA GLU A 264 18.56 -4.36 21.19
C GLU A 264 20.01 -4.03 21.55
N LYS A 265 20.73 -4.98 22.17
CA LYS A 265 22.14 -4.82 22.54
C LYS A 265 23.06 -4.86 21.31
N ARG A 266 22.78 -5.78 20.38
CA ARG A 266 23.52 -5.90 19.12
C ARG A 266 22.66 -6.65 18.10
N TYR A 267 22.18 -5.92 17.11
CA TYR A 267 21.34 -6.49 16.06
C TYR A 267 22.01 -7.67 15.36
N VAL A 268 21.36 -8.83 15.37
CA VAL A 268 21.80 -10.03 14.66
C VAL A 268 21.04 -10.09 13.34
N GLU A 269 21.76 -10.15 12.22
CA GLU A 269 21.13 -10.17 10.88
C GLU A 269 20.17 -11.36 10.68
N SER A 270 20.46 -12.50 11.32
CA SER A 270 19.59 -13.68 11.29
C SER A 270 18.22 -13.43 11.91
N SER A 271 18.03 -12.38 12.71
CA SER A 271 16.73 -12.02 13.30
C SER A 271 15.70 -11.55 12.26
N ARG A 272 16.10 -11.44 10.98
CA ARG A 272 15.20 -11.19 9.85
C ARG A 272 14.60 -12.48 9.27
N LYS A 273 15.11 -13.65 9.66
CA LYS A 273 14.63 -14.97 9.23
C LYS A 273 13.36 -15.36 9.99
N PRO A 274 12.61 -16.37 9.51
CA PRO A 274 11.51 -16.95 10.28
C PRO A 274 11.98 -17.48 11.64
N ASP A 275 11.07 -17.50 12.61
CA ASP A 275 11.39 -17.77 14.02
C ASP A 275 12.21 -19.04 14.28
N LEU A 276 11.93 -20.12 13.53
CA LEU A 276 12.54 -21.44 13.72
C LEU A 276 13.02 -22.03 12.39
N GLN A 277 14.08 -22.84 12.44
CA GLN A 277 14.49 -23.71 11.32
C GLN A 277 14.69 -25.12 11.82
N PHE A 278 14.13 -26.11 11.13
CA PHE A 278 14.22 -27.51 11.48
C PHE A 278 14.84 -28.35 10.38
N ARG A 279 15.34 -29.52 10.76
CA ARG A 279 15.62 -30.64 9.86
C ARG A 279 14.82 -31.85 10.31
N ASP A 280 14.04 -32.44 9.40
CA ASP A 280 13.41 -33.74 9.61
C ASP A 280 14.50 -34.83 9.64
N LYS A 281 14.60 -35.57 10.75
CA LYS A 281 15.63 -36.62 10.92
C LYS A 281 15.44 -37.80 9.99
N LYS A 282 14.20 -38.08 9.59
CA LYS A 282 13.86 -39.22 8.73
C LYS A 282 14.17 -38.92 7.27
N THR A 283 13.86 -37.71 6.81
CA THR A 283 13.97 -37.34 5.39
C THR A 283 15.19 -36.48 5.07
N GLY A 284 15.80 -35.86 6.08
CA GLY A 284 16.89 -34.88 5.92
C GLY A 284 16.41 -33.50 5.43
N LYS A 285 15.11 -33.31 5.17
CA LYS A 285 14.56 -32.05 4.66
C LYS A 285 14.71 -30.94 5.68
N VAL A 286 15.12 -29.77 5.21
CA VAL A 286 15.25 -28.54 6.00
C VAL A 286 14.11 -27.59 5.63
N PHE A 287 13.53 -26.92 6.63
CA PHE A 287 12.47 -25.95 6.44
C PHE A 287 12.46 -24.91 7.55
N TYR A 288 11.88 -23.75 7.26
CA TYR A 288 11.63 -22.69 8.22
C TYR A 288 10.19 -22.72 8.73
N VAL A 289 9.99 -22.21 9.94
CA VAL A 289 8.67 -22.00 10.55
C VAL A 289 8.60 -20.62 11.19
N GLU A 290 7.70 -19.76 10.70
CA GLU A 290 7.28 -18.54 11.39
C GLU A 290 6.11 -18.88 12.32
N CYS A 291 6.21 -18.48 13.59
CA CYS A 291 5.22 -18.79 14.62
C CYS A 291 4.34 -17.56 14.90
N LYS A 292 3.03 -17.71 14.67
CA LYS A 292 2.06 -16.67 15.03
C LYS A 292 0.96 -17.20 15.92
N TYR A 293 0.85 -16.61 17.11
CA TYR A 293 -0.30 -16.80 17.97
C TYR A 293 -1.26 -15.61 17.93
N ARG A 294 -2.56 -15.91 17.94
CA ARG A 294 -3.66 -14.94 18.08
C ARG A 294 -4.71 -15.49 19.03
N SER A 295 -5.05 -14.74 20.08
CA SER A 295 -6.13 -15.13 20.98
C SER A 295 -7.51 -15.06 20.31
N ASN A 296 -7.67 -14.15 19.33
CA ASN A 296 -8.89 -13.93 18.58
C ASN A 296 -8.57 -13.59 17.12
N LEU A 297 -9.55 -13.76 16.25
CA LEU A 297 -9.49 -13.28 14.87
C LEU A 297 -9.74 -11.78 14.82
N PHE A 298 -9.21 -11.13 13.77
CA PHE A 298 -9.56 -9.77 13.41
C PHE A 298 -10.36 -9.81 12.11
N ASN A 299 -11.60 -9.30 12.12
CA ASN A 299 -12.51 -9.35 10.97
C ASN A 299 -12.62 -10.75 10.35
N GLU A 300 -12.82 -11.76 11.21
CA GLU A 300 -12.89 -13.20 10.85
C GLU A 300 -11.62 -13.78 10.19
N LYS A 301 -10.53 -13.02 10.19
CA LYS A 301 -9.25 -13.41 9.60
C LYS A 301 -8.18 -13.61 10.65
N PHE A 302 -7.32 -14.58 10.38
CA PHE A 302 -6.08 -14.79 11.09
C PHE A 302 -4.99 -13.94 10.43
N GLU A 303 -4.55 -12.89 11.12
CA GLU A 303 -3.44 -12.05 10.67
C GLU A 303 -2.10 -12.70 11.04
N TRP A 304 -1.43 -13.28 10.06
CA TRP A 304 -0.16 -14.00 10.28
C TRP A 304 1.06 -13.08 10.17
N SER A 305 1.04 -12.14 9.23
CA SER A 305 2.11 -11.15 9.04
C SER A 305 1.67 -9.77 9.51
N LYS A 306 2.58 -9.04 10.17
CA LYS A 306 2.30 -7.66 10.60
C LYS A 306 2.39 -6.66 9.45
N SER A 307 3.14 -6.97 8.39
CA SER A 307 3.34 -6.07 7.26
C SER A 307 3.62 -6.82 5.96
N THR A 308 3.37 -6.17 4.83
CA THR A 308 3.68 -6.74 3.51
C THR A 308 5.19 -6.92 3.34
N GLU A 309 6.01 -6.02 3.88
CA GLU A 309 7.46 -6.15 3.85
C GLU A 309 7.96 -7.38 4.61
N GLN A 310 7.33 -7.76 5.72
CA GLN A 310 7.66 -9.01 6.42
C GLN A 310 7.30 -10.22 5.57
N ALA A 311 6.11 -10.24 4.97
CA ALA A 311 5.67 -11.34 4.13
C ALA A 311 6.55 -11.51 2.88
N GLU A 312 6.84 -10.41 2.18
CA GLU A 312 7.74 -10.40 1.01
C GLU A 312 9.17 -10.80 1.38
N ARG A 313 9.64 -10.40 2.58
CA ARG A 313 10.95 -10.84 3.05
C ARG A 313 11.01 -12.36 3.20
N TYR A 314 9.99 -12.99 3.77
CA TYR A 314 9.97 -14.44 3.92
C TYR A 314 9.82 -15.15 2.58
N ARG A 315 9.05 -14.59 1.63
CA ARG A 315 8.99 -15.11 0.25
C ARG A 315 10.35 -15.04 -0.45
N ASN A 316 11.07 -13.93 -0.27
CA ASN A 316 12.44 -13.80 -0.79
C ASN A 316 13.40 -14.79 -0.13
N ILE A 317 13.27 -15.06 1.17
CA ILE A 317 14.08 -16.08 1.85
C ILE A 317 13.77 -17.47 1.29
N GLU A 318 12.49 -17.83 1.16
CA GLU A 318 12.07 -19.11 0.56
C GLU A 318 12.64 -19.30 -0.84
N TYR A 319 12.56 -18.25 -1.67
CA TYR A 319 13.07 -18.26 -3.04
C TYR A 319 14.59 -18.34 -3.12
N LEU A 320 15.31 -17.51 -2.35
CA LEU A 320 16.77 -17.39 -2.46
C LEU A 320 17.52 -18.53 -1.78
N GLU A 321 17.00 -19.03 -0.66
CA GLU A 321 17.65 -20.14 0.07
C GLU A 321 17.20 -21.51 -0.45
N GLU A 322 16.15 -21.57 -1.29
CA GLU A 322 15.51 -22.81 -1.76
C GLU A 322 15.07 -23.71 -0.59
N ILE A 323 14.71 -23.11 0.54
CA ILE A 323 14.24 -23.77 1.76
C ILE A 323 12.78 -23.40 1.98
N PRO A 324 11.84 -24.37 2.04
CA PRO A 324 10.43 -24.10 2.27
C PRO A 324 10.19 -23.33 3.57
N VAL A 325 9.27 -22.38 3.53
CA VAL A 325 8.81 -21.64 4.71
C VAL A 325 7.38 -22.05 5.03
N TYR A 326 7.12 -22.38 6.29
CA TYR A 326 5.78 -22.65 6.80
C TYR A 326 5.37 -21.59 7.82
N ILE A 327 4.09 -21.28 7.85
CA ILE A 327 3.50 -20.40 8.85
C ILE A 327 2.69 -21.26 9.83
N ALA A 328 3.19 -21.37 11.06
CA ALA A 328 2.48 -22.02 12.16
C ALA A 328 1.55 -20.99 12.84
N MET A 329 0.26 -21.29 12.88
CA MET A 329 -0.78 -20.36 13.35
C MET A 329 -1.57 -20.96 14.51
N GLY A 330 -1.40 -20.40 15.70
CA GLY A 330 -2.14 -20.78 16.90
C GLY A 330 -3.31 -19.83 17.15
N LEU A 331 -4.51 -20.36 17.32
CA LEU A 331 -5.74 -19.59 17.48
C LEU A 331 -6.54 -19.99 18.72
N MET A 332 -6.94 -18.98 19.51
CA MET A 332 -7.69 -19.12 20.76
C MET A 332 -6.96 -19.95 21.83
N GLY A 333 -7.49 -19.98 23.06
CA GLY A 333 -6.84 -20.68 24.18
C GLY A 333 -5.74 -19.83 24.81
N THR A 334 -4.65 -20.46 25.22
CA THR A 334 -3.42 -19.79 25.68
C THR A 334 -2.30 -20.02 24.65
N SER A 335 -1.27 -19.18 24.67
CA SER A 335 -0.17 -19.28 23.70
C SER A 335 0.63 -20.58 23.81
N ASP A 336 0.70 -21.15 25.00
CA ASP A 336 1.31 -22.44 25.33
C ASP A 336 0.34 -23.63 25.19
N ASN A 337 -0.95 -23.38 24.90
CA ASN A 337 -1.96 -24.40 24.66
C ASN A 337 -3.11 -23.84 23.80
N PRO A 338 -2.85 -23.57 22.51
CA PRO A 338 -3.84 -22.98 21.62
C PRO A 338 -4.97 -23.98 21.33
N LYS A 339 -6.21 -23.48 21.20
CA LYS A 339 -7.35 -24.37 20.89
C LYS A 339 -7.30 -24.96 19.49
N LYS A 340 -6.68 -24.23 18.55
CA LYS A 340 -6.49 -24.64 17.17
C LYS A 340 -5.09 -24.30 16.71
N VAL A 341 -4.50 -25.18 15.92
CA VAL A 341 -3.18 -24.99 15.33
C VAL A 341 -3.29 -25.29 13.84
N PHE A 342 -2.73 -24.43 13.02
CA PHE A 342 -2.62 -24.61 11.58
C PHE A 342 -1.16 -24.55 11.16
N LEU A 343 -0.80 -25.30 10.12
CA LEU A 343 0.52 -25.24 9.50
C LEU A 343 0.33 -25.11 7.99
N MET A 344 0.66 -23.95 7.43
CA MET A 344 0.41 -23.67 6.02
C MET A 344 1.72 -23.29 5.30
N PRO A 345 2.03 -23.87 4.13
CA PRO A 345 3.18 -23.47 3.34
C PRO A 345 3.05 -22.01 2.89
N LEU A 346 4.13 -21.22 2.99
CA LEU A 346 4.12 -19.80 2.63
C LEU A 346 3.76 -19.57 1.16
N LYS A 347 4.20 -20.46 0.25
CA LYS A 347 3.83 -20.44 -1.17
C LYS A 347 2.31 -20.45 -1.43
N GLU A 348 1.51 -20.99 -0.50
CA GLU A 348 0.05 -21.04 -0.59
C GLU A 348 -0.62 -19.77 -0.02
N ILE A 349 0.16 -18.87 0.60
CA ILE A 349 -0.33 -17.71 1.34
C ILE A 349 -0.11 -16.43 0.53
N THR A 350 -1.16 -15.96 -0.13
CA THR A 350 -1.11 -14.71 -0.92
C THR A 350 -1.24 -13.45 -0.06
N TYR A 351 -2.09 -13.47 0.98
CA TYR A 351 -2.45 -12.30 1.77
C TYR A 351 -1.94 -12.38 3.21
N ASN A 352 -1.65 -11.24 3.84
CA ASN A 352 -1.17 -11.15 5.24
C ASN A 352 -2.19 -11.61 6.30
N SER A 353 -3.44 -11.81 5.89
CA SER A 353 -4.54 -12.25 6.73
C SER A 353 -5.38 -13.30 6.02
N LEU A 354 -5.73 -14.39 6.69
CA LEU A 354 -6.38 -15.56 6.10
C LEU A 354 -7.73 -15.83 6.77
N TYR A 355 -8.78 -16.04 5.97
CA TYR A 355 -10.06 -16.53 6.52
C TYR A 355 -9.90 -17.96 7.04
N LEU A 356 -10.64 -18.31 8.09
CA LEU A 356 -10.64 -19.68 8.63
C LEU A 356 -11.04 -20.74 7.61
N SER A 357 -11.87 -20.40 6.64
CA SER A 357 -12.26 -21.31 5.56
C SER A 357 -11.05 -21.80 4.76
N VAL A 358 -10.05 -20.93 4.54
CA VAL A 358 -8.80 -21.26 3.85
C VAL A 358 -7.89 -22.11 4.75
N LEU A 359 -7.86 -21.81 6.05
CA LEU A 359 -7.01 -22.52 7.01
C LEU A 359 -7.50 -23.93 7.35
N LYS A 360 -8.77 -24.25 7.05
CA LYS A 360 -9.40 -25.51 7.46
C LYS A 360 -8.64 -26.75 6.98
N ASP A 361 -8.07 -26.70 5.79
CA ASP A 361 -7.33 -27.82 5.19
C ASP A 361 -5.91 -27.97 5.77
N TYR A 362 -5.46 -26.97 6.54
CA TYR A 362 -4.15 -26.89 7.18
C TYR A 362 -4.22 -27.06 8.71
N GLU A 363 -5.41 -27.37 9.26
CA GLU A 363 -5.61 -27.59 10.69
C GLU A 363 -4.94 -28.90 11.14
N ILE A 364 -4.06 -28.80 12.15
CA ILE A 364 -3.39 -29.95 12.73
C ILE A 364 -4.29 -30.56 13.80
N LYS A 365 -4.84 -31.73 13.50
CA LYS A 365 -5.67 -32.52 14.43
C LYS A 365 -4.95 -33.77 14.92
N GLU A 366 -3.97 -34.22 14.15
CA GLU A 366 -3.15 -35.40 14.42
C GLU A 366 -1.78 -35.26 13.72
N ASP A 367 -0.75 -35.95 14.23
CA ASP A 367 0.63 -35.87 13.74
C ASP A 367 0.76 -36.21 12.24
N SER A 368 -0.15 -37.05 11.73
CA SER A 368 -0.20 -37.42 10.31
C SER A 368 -0.38 -36.20 9.40
N ASN A 369 -1.02 -35.13 9.88
CA ASN A 369 -1.25 -33.90 9.13
C ASN A 369 0.06 -33.15 8.88
N ILE A 370 0.94 -33.10 9.87
CA ILE A 370 2.25 -32.44 9.78
C ILE A 370 3.07 -33.09 8.68
N SER A 371 3.17 -34.42 8.72
CA SER A 371 3.92 -35.19 7.72
C SER A 371 3.39 -35.00 6.31
N LYS A 372 2.07 -34.86 6.12
CA LYS A 372 1.46 -34.58 4.81
C LYS A 372 1.84 -33.20 4.29
N ILE A 373 1.77 -32.18 5.14
CA ILE A 373 2.03 -30.78 4.78
C ILE A 373 3.51 -30.53 4.47
N ILE A 374 4.44 -31.12 5.25
CA ILE A 374 5.87 -30.91 5.02
C ILE A 374 6.44 -31.75 3.85
N ASN A 375 5.66 -32.74 3.37
CA ASN A 375 6.07 -33.62 2.28
C ASN A 375 5.29 -33.45 0.98
N SER A 376 4.26 -32.59 0.96
CA SER A 376 3.60 -32.11 -0.27
C SER A 376 4.44 -31.06 -0.98
#